data_AF-A0A5E4X0W5-F1
#
_entry.id   AF-A0A5E4X0W5-F1
#
_cell.length_a   1.000
_cell.length_b   1.000
_cell.length_c   1.000
_cell.angle_alpha   90.00
_cell.angle_beta   90.00
_cell.angle_gamma   90.00
#
_symmetry.space_group_name_H-M   'P 1'
#
loop_
_entity.id
_entity.type
_entity.pdbx_description
1 polymer ?
#
loop_
_entity_poly.entity_id
_entity_poly.type
_entity_poly.pdbx_seq_one_letter_code
_entity_poly.pdbx_strand_id
1 'polypeptide(L)'
;MKLRFIENGNLSGWVCTVLIAVGMVMFYVALEYVSNSFGSLFLLLLGFALMAIAGTCSRAGLLGIRPFDNEYKKAKKTYDTQREEH
;
A
#
# COMPACT_ATOMS: atom_id res chain seq x y z
N MET A 1 -3.67 17.01 12.85
CA MET A 1 -2.91 15.82 12.37
C MET A 1 -2.51 16.06 10.93
N LYS A 2 -1.23 15.88 10.57
CA LYS A 2 -0.77 16.00 9.18
C LYS A 2 -0.91 14.61 8.55
N LEU A 3 -1.84 14.43 7.60
CA LEU A 3 -2.04 13.15 6.92
C LEU A 3 -0.79 12.82 6.11
N ARG A 4 -0.04 11.80 6.55
CA ARG A 4 1.12 11.28 5.81
C ARG A 4 0.72 10.00 5.11
N PHE A 5 0.85 9.96 3.79
CA PHE A 5 0.53 8.76 3.00
C PHE A 5 1.53 7.62 3.25
N ILE A 6 2.79 7.97 3.45
CA ILE A 6 3.88 7.04 3.75
C ILE A 6 4.41 7.37 5.14
N GLU A 7 4.46 6.35 5.98
CA GLU A 7 4.94 6.41 7.36
C GLU A 7 5.95 5.29 7.57
N ASN A 8 7.18 5.65 7.95
CA ASN A 8 8.29 4.71 8.15
C ASN A 8 8.51 3.78 6.95
N GLY A 9 8.53 4.33 5.72
CA GLY A 9 8.80 3.55 4.51
C GLY A 9 7.72 2.50 4.16
N ASN A 10 6.55 2.56 4.78
CA ASN A 10 5.37 1.77 4.42
C ASN A 10 4.14 2.69 4.23
N LEU A 11 3.08 2.18 3.61
CA LEU A 11 1.78 2.86 3.58
C LEU A 11 1.26 3.03 5.01
N SER A 12 0.84 4.25 5.36
CA SER A 12 0.34 4.53 6.70
C SER A 12 -0.95 3.73 6.96
N GLY A 13 -1.17 3.36 8.22
CA GLY A 13 -2.31 2.53 8.62
C GLY A 13 -3.66 3.11 8.17
N TRP A 14 -3.83 4.44 8.24
CA TRP A 14 -5.06 5.09 7.78
C TRP A 14 -5.27 4.96 6.27
N VAL A 15 -4.21 4.97 5.46
CA VAL A 15 -4.32 4.76 4.00
C VAL A 15 -4.79 3.34 3.71
N CYS A 16 -4.26 2.36 4.45
CA CYS A 16 -4.73 0.97 4.35
C CYS A 16 -6.22 0.87 4.72
N THR A 17 -6.66 1.53 5.79
CA THR A 17 -8.08 1.56 6.18
C THR A 17 -8.96 2.18 5.09
N VAL A 18 -8.53 3.28 4.48
CA VAL A 18 -9.25 3.93 3.38
C VAL A 18 -9.33 3.03 2.16
N LEU A 19 -8.24 2.37 1.78
CA LEU A 19 -8.21 1.41 0.67
C LEU A 19 -9.20 0.25 0.88
N ILE A 20 -9.28 -0.28 2.10
CA ILE A 20 -10.25 -1.32 2.46
C ILE A 20 -11.68 -0.80 2.34
N ALA A 21 -11.96 0.39 2.87
CA ALA A 21 -13.28 1.01 2.79
C ALA A 21 -13.70 1.26 1.33
N VAL A 22 -12.80 1.78 0.50
CA VAL A 22 -13.05 1.99 -0.94
C VAL A 22 -13.31 0.67 -1.65
N GLY A 23 -12.54 -0.38 -1.37
CA GLY A 23 -12.78 -1.71 -1.92
C GLY A 23 -14.17 -2.25 -1.55
N MET A 24 -14.62 -2.05 -0.31
CA MET A 24 -15.96 -2.48 0.14
C MET A 24 -17.07 -1.72 -0.59
N VAL A 25 -16.90 -0.41 -0.78
CA VAL A 25 -17.85 0.40 -1.55
C VAL A 25 -17.90 -0.07 -2.99
N MET A 26 -16.75 -0.38 -3.62
CA MET A 26 -16.71 -0.93 -4.97
C MET A 26 -17.46 -2.25 -5.09
N PHE A 27 -17.39 -3.13 -4.08
CA PHE A 27 -18.15 -4.37 -4.07
C PHE A 27 -19.65 -4.10 -4.02
N TYR A 28 -20.09 -3.22 -3.12
CA TYR A 28 -21.49 -2.85 -3.01
C TYR A 28 -22.02 -2.26 -4.33
N VAL A 29 -21.26 -1.36 -4.94
CA VAL A 29 -21.62 -0.76 -6.23
C VAL A 29 -21.66 -1.80 -7.35
N ALA A 30 -20.69 -2.71 -7.40
CA ALA A 30 -20.62 -3.75 -8.42
C ALA A 30 -21.82 -4.71 -8.37
N LEU A 31 -22.29 -5.03 -7.16
CA LEU A 31 -23.40 -5.97 -6.95
C LEU A 31 -24.76 -5.32 -7.17
N GLU A 32 -24.95 -4.08 -6.69
CA GLU A 32 -26.27 -3.45 -6.68
C GLU A 32 -26.55 -2.61 -7.94
N TYR A 33 -25.54 -1.94 -8.50
CA TYR A 33 -25.75 -0.92 -9.54
C TYR A 33 -25.24 -1.33 -10.93
N VAL A 34 -24.39 -2.36 -11.02
CA VAL A 34 -23.78 -2.76 -12.31
C VAL A 34 -24.43 -4.03 -12.84
N SER A 35 -25.44 -3.85 -13.71
CA SER A 35 -26.12 -4.97 -14.38
C SER A 35 -25.28 -5.63 -15.48
N ASN A 36 -24.21 -4.97 -15.96
CA ASN A 36 -23.34 -5.53 -16.99
C ASN A 36 -22.33 -6.51 -16.36
N SER A 37 -22.41 -7.78 -16.73
CA SER A 37 -21.57 -8.86 -16.18
C SER A 37 -20.07 -8.56 -16.22
N PHE A 38 -19.56 -8.04 -17.34
CA PHE A 38 -18.13 -7.70 -17.47
C PHE A 38 -17.72 -6.51 -16.61
N GLY A 39 -18.59 -5.49 -16.51
CA GLY A 39 -18.33 -4.30 -15.69
C GLY A 39 -18.32 -4.62 -14.20
N SER A 40 -19.29 -5.43 -13.75
CA SER A 40 -19.39 -5.88 -12.36
C SER A 40 -18.17 -6.73 -11.98
N LEU A 41 -17.79 -7.69 -12.83
CA LEU A 41 -16.60 -8.52 -12.61
C LEU A 41 -15.31 -7.68 -12.50
N PHE A 42 -15.14 -6.69 -13.39
CA PHE A 42 -13.96 -5.82 -13.35
C PHE A 42 -13.90 -4.98 -12.07
N LEU A 43 -15.03 -4.42 -11.62
CA LEU A 43 -15.13 -3.66 -10.38
C LEU A 43 -14.87 -4.54 -9.14
N LEU A 44 -15.37 -5.78 -9.12
CA LEU A 44 -15.07 -6.74 -8.06
C LEU A 44 -13.58 -7.10 -8.03
N LEU A 45 -12.96 -7.36 -9.18
CA LEU A 45 -11.52 -7.61 -9.25
C LEU A 45 -10.70 -6.42 -8.75
N LEU A 46 -11.09 -5.21 -9.15
CA LEU A 46 -10.43 -3.98 -8.72
C LEU A 46 -10.57 -3.77 -7.21
N GLY A 47 -11.78 -3.89 -6.66
CA GLY A 47 -12.03 -3.76 -5.22
C GLY A 47 -11.26 -4.81 -4.41
N PHE A 48 -11.17 -6.03 -4.93
CA PHE A 48 -10.40 -7.11 -4.31
C PHE A 48 -8.91 -6.80 -4.30
N ALA A 49 -8.37 -6.33 -5.42
CA ALA A 49 -6.97 -5.94 -5.52
C ALA A 49 -6.61 -4.82 -4.52
N LEU A 50 -7.47 -3.80 -4.39
CA LEU A 50 -7.26 -2.72 -3.42
C LEU A 50 -7.25 -3.23 -1.97
N MET A 51 -8.19 -4.11 -1.61
CA MET A 51 -8.18 -4.73 -0.27
C MET A 51 -6.96 -5.60 -0.04
N ALA A 52 -6.52 -6.37 -1.05
CA ALA A 52 -5.33 -7.22 -0.96
C ALA A 52 -4.05 -6.39 -0.75
N ILE A 53 -3.90 -5.27 -1.46
CA ILE A 53 -2.79 -4.33 -1.28
C ILE A 53 -2.81 -3.73 0.13
N ALA A 54 -3.99 -3.31 0.61
CA ALA A 54 -4.11 -2.77 1.96
C ALA A 54 -3.78 -3.80 3.05
N GLY A 55 -4.24 -5.05 2.88
CA GLY A 55 -3.96 -6.15 3.79
C GLY A 55 -2.48 -6.52 3.84
N THR A 56 -1.82 -6.58 2.68
CA THR A 56 -0.38 -6.86 2.60
C THR A 56 0.46 -5.73 3.18
N CYS A 57 0.10 -4.46 2.95
CA CYS A 57 0.78 -3.31 3.55
C CYS A 57 0.63 -3.28 5.07
N SER A 58 -0.55 -3.61 5.60
CA SER A 58 -0.76 -3.73 7.04
C SER A 58 0.14 -4.80 7.66
N ARG A 59 0.26 -5.98 7.03
CA ARG A 59 1.15 -7.06 7.48
C ARG A 59 2.63 -6.73 7.32
N ALA A 60 3.02 -6.04 6.25
CA ALA A 60 4.38 -5.59 6.04
C ALA A 60 4.83 -4.64 7.16
N GLY A 61 3.95 -3.75 7.61
CA GLY A 61 4.19 -2.88 8.76
C GLY A 61 4.43 -3.66 10.05
N LEU A 62 3.64 -4.72 10.31
CA LEU A 62 3.82 -5.60 11.47
C LEU A 62 5.14 -6.38 11.42
N LEU A 63 5.60 -6.75 10.22
CA LEU A 63 6.86 -7.46 9.99
C LEU A 63 8.08 -6.53 9.90
N GLY A 64 7.89 -5.22 10.07
CA GLY A 64 8.96 -4.23 9.94
C GLY A 64 9.53 -4.09 8.52
N ILE A 65 8.82 -4.59 7.51
CA ILE A 65 9.21 -4.48 6.10
C ILE A 65 8.83 -3.07 5.63
N ARG A 66 9.84 -2.30 5.23
CA ARG A 66 9.69 -0.90 4.81
C ARG A 66 10.07 -0.73 3.33
N PRO A 67 9.17 -1.12 2.40
CA PRO A 67 9.50 -1.20 0.97
C PRO A 67 9.84 0.16 0.33
N PHE A 68 9.38 1.25 0.91
CA PHE A 68 9.64 2.62 0.46
C PHE A 68 10.68 3.35 1.30
N ASP A 69 11.38 2.65 2.21
CA ASP A 69 12.45 3.28 2.97
C ASP A 69 13.73 3.40 2.16
N ASN A 70 14.49 4.45 2.47
CA ASN A 70 15.72 4.81 1.76
C ASN A 70 16.97 4.42 2.57
N GLU A 71 16.81 3.62 3.63
CA GLU A 71 17.92 3.14 4.48
C GLU A 71 19.01 2.44 3.70
N TYR A 72 18.66 1.68 2.65
CA TYR A 72 19.66 1.06 1.78
C TYR A 72 20.59 2.08 1.12
N LYS A 73 20.06 3.21 0.63
CA LYS A 73 20.89 4.27 0.03
C LYS A 73 21.77 4.96 1.09
N LYS A 74 21.30 5.06 2.34
CA LYS A 74 22.12 5.58 3.46
C LYS A 74 23.26 4.62 3.80
N ALA A 75 22.97 3.32 3.92
CA ALA A 75 23.98 2.30 4.17
C ALA A 75 25.06 2.28 3.07
N LYS A 76 24.65 2.34 1.79
CA LYS A 76 25.58 2.42 0.67
C LYS A 76 26.50 3.64 0.74
N LYS A 77 25.96 4.83 1.06
CA LYS A 77 26.77 6.04 1.23
C LYS A 77 27.83 5.89 2.31
N THR A 78 27.50 5.28 3.45
CA THR A 78 28.47 5.03 4.52
C THR A 78 29.64 4.17 4.06
N TYR A 79 29.40 3.16 3.21
CA TYR A 79 30.48 2.34 2.63
C TYR A 79 31.31 3.11 1.60
N ASP A 80 30.68 3.94 0.77
CA ASP A 80 31.40 4.76 -0.21
C ASP A 80 32.31 5.80 0.51
N THR A 81 31.87 6.42 1.59
CA THR A 81 32.69 7.36 2.39
C THR A 81 33.86 6.67 3.08
N GLN A 82 33.67 5.48 3.66
CA GLN A 82 34.78 4.72 4.26
C GLN A 82 35.82 4.24 3.24
N ARG A 83 35.45 4.11 1.96
CA ARG A 83 36.38 3.75 0.88
C ARG A 83 37.24 4.92 0.42
N GLU A 84 36.74 6.15 0.53
CA GLU A 84 37.47 7.37 0.14
C GLU A 84 38.43 7.84 1.24
N GLU A 85 38.22 7.42 2.49
CA GLU A 85 39.07 7.75 3.64
C GLU A 85 40.25 6.78 3.86
N HIS A 86 40.36 5.72 3.04
CA HIS A 86 41.41 4.69 3.08
C HIS A 86 42.24 4.65 1.79
#